data_AF-A0A970Y1G5-F1
#
_entry.id   AF-A0A970Y1G5-F1
#
_cell.length_a   1.000
_cell.length_b   1.000
_cell.length_c   1.000
_cell.angle_alpha   90.00
_cell.angle_beta   90.00
_cell.angle_gamma   90.00
#
_symmetry.space_group_name_H-M   'P 1'
#
loop_
_entity.id
_entity.type
_entity.pdbx_description
1 polymer ?
#
loop_
_entity_poly.entity_id
_entity_poly.type
_entity_poly.pdbx_seq_one_letter_code
_entity_poly.pdbx_strand_id
1 'polypeptide(L)'
;TEWGMSPALGPLTFGKKEEQIFLGREISQHRDYSEDTAIRIDREVKRIVEEGYSRAARILEENRDALVRLAEGLLEYETLDSTEIEALIKGQPIKPRSSVPSDPEGTPVRDKEPESVPHPQLINPEGKPALA
;
A
#
# COMPACT_ATOMS: atom_id res chain seq x y z
N THR A 1 -18.17 -5.89 5.63
CA THR A 1 -17.16 -6.30 4.63
C THR A 1 -17.55 -5.70 3.28
N GLU A 2 -16.76 -4.72 2.82
CA GLU A 2 -17.07 -3.96 1.60
C GLU A 2 -16.60 -4.65 0.31
N TRP A 3 -15.57 -5.49 0.42
CA TRP A 3 -14.84 -6.04 -0.73
C TRP A 3 -15.14 -7.52 -1.04
N GLY A 4 -16.05 -8.17 -0.31
CA GLY A 4 -16.44 -9.58 -0.56
C GLY A 4 -15.32 -10.62 -0.34
N MET A 5 -14.22 -10.26 0.35
CA MET A 5 -13.04 -11.12 0.52
C MET A 5 -13.15 -12.16 1.66
N SER A 6 -14.34 -12.33 2.24
CA SER A 6 -14.55 -13.32 3.29
C SER A 6 -15.11 -14.63 2.72
N PRO A 7 -14.41 -15.76 2.87
CA PRO A 7 -14.93 -17.06 2.44
C PRO A 7 -16.19 -17.49 3.22
N ALA A 8 -16.40 -17.00 4.44
CA ALA A 8 -17.55 -17.33 5.27
C ALA A 8 -18.81 -16.49 4.97
N LEU A 9 -18.64 -15.29 4.43
CA LEU A 9 -19.74 -14.39 4.07
C LEU A 9 -20.06 -14.40 2.57
N GLY A 10 -19.18 -15.02 1.76
CA GLY A 10 -19.31 -15.07 0.31
C GLY A 10 -19.04 -13.72 -0.36
N PRO A 11 -19.20 -13.62 -1.70
CA PRO A 11 -18.92 -12.41 -2.47
C PRO A 11 -19.97 -11.29 -2.28
N LEU A 12 -20.63 -11.24 -1.13
CA LEU A 12 -21.63 -10.24 -0.80
C LEU A 12 -20.95 -8.99 -0.24
N THR A 13 -21.10 -7.88 -0.96
CA THR A 13 -20.74 -6.55 -0.49
C THR A 13 -21.81 -6.05 0.48
N PHE A 14 -21.46 -5.96 1.76
CA PHE A 14 -22.34 -5.42 2.81
C PHE A 14 -22.19 -3.90 3.00
N GLY A 15 -21.50 -3.21 2.08
CA GLY A 15 -21.35 -1.76 2.08
C GLY A 15 -22.10 -1.13 0.91
N LYS A 16 -23.26 -0.53 1.17
CA LYS A 16 -23.81 0.45 0.23
C LYS A 16 -22.91 1.68 0.30
N LYS A 17 -22.12 1.90 -0.74
CA LYS A 17 -21.35 3.13 -0.95
C LYS A 17 -22.35 4.29 -0.96
N GLU A 18 -22.30 5.15 0.04
CA GLU A 18 -23.04 6.41 0.01
C GLU A 18 -22.43 7.30 -1.07
N GLU A 19 -23.05 7.36 -2.23
CA GLU A 19 -22.72 8.34 -3.26
C GLU A 19 -24.00 9.12 -3.61
N GLN A 20 -23.94 10.43 -3.29
CA GLN A 20 -24.88 11.53 -3.57
C GLN A 20 -26.04 11.78 -2.58
N ILE A 21 -25.76 12.62 -1.58
CA ILE A 21 -26.73 13.29 -0.70
C ILE A 21 -27.37 14.43 -1.52
N PHE A 22 -28.51 14.19 -2.17
CA PHE A 22 -29.32 15.27 -2.75
C PHE A 22 -30.74 15.24 -2.19
N LEU A 23 -31.11 16.38 -1.60
CA LEU A 23 -32.45 16.82 -1.19
C LEU A 23 -33.11 16.09 0.00
N GLY A 24 -32.81 16.60 1.19
CA GLY A 24 -33.82 16.88 2.22
C GLY A 24 -34.85 15.78 2.50
N ARG A 25 -34.42 14.70 3.14
CA ARG A 25 -35.20 13.94 4.13
C ARG A 25 -34.23 13.12 4.97
N GLU A 26 -34.55 13.06 6.25
CA GLU A 26 -33.75 12.53 7.35
C GLU A 26 -33.09 11.18 7.02
N ILE A 27 -31.78 11.15 7.21
CA ILE A 27 -30.93 9.98 7.07
C ILE A 27 -31.20 9.06 8.26
N SER A 28 -32.10 8.09 8.08
CA SER A 28 -32.03 6.86 8.85
C SER A 28 -31.23 5.86 8.01
N GLN A 29 -29.91 5.83 8.21
CA GLN A 29 -29.11 4.68 7.80
C GLN A 29 -29.57 3.48 8.64
N HIS A 30 -30.64 2.81 8.22
CA HIS A 30 -30.96 1.50 8.75
C HIS A 30 -29.91 0.53 8.20
N ARG A 31 -29.07 0.02 9.10
CA ARG A 31 -28.22 -1.13 8.85
C ARG A 31 -29.13 -2.33 8.60
N ASP A 32 -29.50 -2.58 7.34
CA ASP A 32 -30.34 -3.70 6.92
C ASP A 32 -29.56 -5.03 6.95
N TYR A 33 -28.91 -5.37 8.06
CA TYR A 33 -28.33 -6.70 8.26
C TYR A 33 -28.71 -7.25 9.62
N SER A 34 -29.01 -8.55 9.64
CA SER A 34 -29.43 -9.26 10.85
C SER A 34 -28.31 -9.27 11.91
N GLU A 35 -28.67 -9.38 13.19
CA GLU A 35 -27.73 -9.55 14.30
C GLU A 35 -26.76 -10.73 14.06
N ASP A 36 -27.27 -11.83 13.49
CA ASP A 36 -26.44 -12.98 13.08
C ASP A 36 -25.36 -12.58 12.06
N THR A 37 -25.73 -11.75 11.07
CA THR A 37 -24.77 -11.25 10.07
C THR A 37 -23.72 -10.34 10.70
N ALA A 38 -24.11 -9.49 11.66
CA ALA A 38 -23.16 -8.64 12.39
C ALA A 38 -22.14 -9.47 13.16
N ILE A 39 -22.61 -10.48 13.90
CA ILE A 39 -21.74 -11.42 14.64
C ILE A 39 -20.77 -12.14 13.70
N ARG A 40 -21.24 -12.55 12.51
CA ARG A 40 -20.39 -13.21 11.51
C ARG A 40 -19.32 -12.27 10.95
N ILE A 41 -19.62 -10.98 10.75
CA ILE A 41 -18.65 -9.98 10.33
C ILE A 41 -17.58 -9.79 11.41
N ASP A 42 -17.97 -9.62 12.68
CA ASP A 42 -17.02 -9.41 13.77
C ASP A 42 -16.08 -10.60 13.97
N ARG A 43 -16.62 -11.83 13.85
CA ARG A 43 -15.81 -13.06 13.87
C ARG A 43 -14.77 -13.08 12.75
N GLU A 44 -15.15 -12.64 11.56
CA GLU A 44 -14.25 -12.62 10.42
C GLU A 44 -13.15 -11.57 10.57
N VAL A 45 -13.49 -10.38 11.07
CA VAL A 45 -12.52 -9.33 11.40
C VAL A 45 -11.51 -9.86 12.42
N LYS A 46 -12.00 -10.49 13.50
CA LYS A 46 -11.15 -11.09 14.52
C LYS A 46 -10.21 -12.14 13.94
N ARG A 47 -10.73 -13.06 13.11
CA ARG A 47 -9.94 -14.10 12.44
C ARG A 47 -8.79 -13.50 11.62
N ILE A 48 -9.07 -12.47 10.81
CA ILE A 48 -8.06 -11.81 9.97
C ILE A 48 -6.96 -11.17 10.82
N VAL A 49 -7.32 -10.49 11.91
CA VAL A 49 -6.37 -9.85 12.81
C VAL A 49 -5.50 -10.88 13.51
N GLU A 50 -6.09 -11.97 14.03
CA GLU A 50 -5.36 -13.04 14.70
C GLU A 50 -4.41 -13.75 13.73
N GLU A 51 -4.84 -14.07 12.51
CA GLU A 51 -3.98 -14.66 11.48
C GLU A 51 -2.82 -13.74 11.07
N GLY A 52 -3.10 -12.43 10.95
CA GLY A 52 -2.08 -11.42 10.70
C GLY A 52 -1.04 -11.37 11.82
N TYR A 53 -1.49 -11.33 13.07
CA TYR A 53 -0.64 -11.33 14.25
C TYR A 53 0.21 -12.59 14.35
N SER A 54 -0.40 -13.78 14.25
CA SER A 54 0.33 -15.06 14.33
C SER A 54 1.38 -15.18 13.23
N ARG A 55 1.07 -14.74 12.02
CA ARG A 55 2.03 -14.71 10.91
C ARG A 55 3.18 -13.74 11.17
N ALA A 56 2.91 -12.52 11.63
CA ALA A 56 3.94 -11.56 11.98
C ALA A 56 4.86 -12.08 13.10
N ALA A 57 4.27 -12.62 14.17
CA ALA A 57 5.01 -13.22 15.29
C ALA A 57 5.89 -14.38 14.81
N ARG A 58 5.36 -15.24 13.94
CA ARG A 58 6.12 -16.35 13.36
C ARG A 58 7.30 -15.86 12.53
N ILE A 59 7.11 -14.87 11.66
CA ILE A 59 8.19 -14.30 10.84
C ILE A 59 9.30 -13.71 11.74
N LEU A 60 8.92 -12.99 12.81
CA LEU A 60 9.87 -12.42 13.76
C LEU A 60 10.64 -13.50 14.52
N GLU A 61 9.99 -14.59 14.92
CA GLU A 61 10.64 -15.70 15.63
C GLU A 61 11.56 -16.50 14.69
N GLU A 62 11.13 -16.80 13.46
CA GLU A 62 11.96 -17.46 12.44
C GLU A 62 13.19 -16.62 12.07
N ASN A 63 13.11 -15.30 12.18
CA ASN A 63 14.20 -14.37 11.89
C ASN A 63 14.76 -13.70 13.16
N ARG A 64 14.72 -14.40 14.30
CA ARG A 64 15.11 -13.85 15.60
C ARG A 64 16.52 -13.25 15.61
N ASP A 65 17.47 -13.90 14.95
CA ASP A 65 18.85 -13.42 14.84
C ASP A 65 18.97 -12.12 14.05
N ALA A 66 18.14 -11.93 13.01
CA ALA A 66 18.08 -10.66 12.28
C ALA A 66 17.44 -9.56 13.14
N LEU A 67 16.39 -9.89 13.91
CA LEU A 67 15.76 -8.95 14.84
C LEU A 67 16.73 -8.46 15.91
N VAL A 68 17.53 -9.36 16.50
CA VAL A 68 18.55 -8.99 17.49
C VAL A 68 19.60 -8.06 16.88
N ARG A 69 20.10 -8.39 15.68
CA ARG A 69 21.10 -7.55 14.99
C ARG A 69 20.55 -6.16 14.62
N LEU A 70 19.28 -6.07 14.24
CA LEU A 70 18.61 -4.78 14.03
C LEU A 70 18.50 -3.98 15.33
N ALA A 71 18.14 -4.62 16.44
CA ALA A 71 18.07 -3.95 17.75
C ALA A 71 19.44 -3.45 18.22
N GLU A 72 20.48 -4.28 18.08
CA GLU A 72 21.87 -3.90 18.38
C GLU A 72 22.35 -2.75 17.49
N GLY A 73 22.06 -2.81 16.18
CA GLY A 73 22.36 -1.72 15.25
C GLY A 73 21.66 -0.41 15.62
N LEU A 74 20.40 -0.45 16.05
CA LEU A 74 19.69 0.75 16.51
C LEU A 74 20.25 1.30 17.84
N LEU A 75 20.79 0.45 18.71
CA LEU A 75 21.46 0.91 19.93
C LEU A 75 22.78 1.64 19.61
N GLU A 76 23.47 1.24 18.55
CA GLU A 76 24.76 1.85 18.15
C GLU A 76 24.57 3.12 17.29
N TYR A 77 23.64 3.10 16.33
CA TYR A 77 23.49 4.14 15.30
C TYR A 77 22.22 5.02 15.44
N GLU A 78 21.32 4.71 16.39
CA GLU A 78 20.02 5.38 16.67
C GLU A 78 18.98 5.32 15.53
N THR A 79 19.43 5.40 14.29
CA THR A 79 18.67 5.34 13.06
C THR A 79 19.31 4.32 12.14
N LEU A 80 18.54 3.71 11.23
CA LEU A 80 19.07 2.81 10.20
C LEU A 80 18.38 3.12 8.87
N ASP A 81 19.17 3.25 7.81
CA ASP A 81 18.67 3.39 6.44
C ASP A 81 18.28 2.02 5.85
N SER A 82 17.47 2.04 4.79
CA SER A 82 16.98 0.82 4.13
C SER A 82 18.11 -0.13 3.71
N THR A 83 19.23 0.40 3.20
CA THR A 83 20.40 -0.40 2.80
C THR A 83 21.12 -1.04 3.98
N GLU A 84 21.16 -0.35 5.13
CA GLU A 84 21.74 -0.84 6.38
C GLU A 84 20.87 -1.93 7.00
N ILE A 85 19.54 -1.74 6.99
CA ILE A 85 18.58 -2.77 7.42
C ILE A 85 18.73 -4.03 6.57
N GLU A 86 18.84 -3.89 5.25
CA GLU A 86 18.98 -5.04 4.36
C GLU A 86 20.30 -5.79 4.58
N ALA A 87 21.40 -5.07 4.83
CA ALA A 87 22.69 -5.65 5.21
C ALA A 87 22.58 -6.40 6.55
N LEU A 88 21.95 -5.79 7.55
CA LEU A 88 21.69 -6.41 8.85
C LEU A 88 20.71 -7.57 8.77
N ILE A 89 19.79 -7.65 7.82
CA ILE A 89 19.00 -8.87 7.64
C ILE A 89 19.89 -9.98 7.07
N LYS A 90 20.75 -9.66 6.09
CA LYS A 90 21.62 -10.61 5.35
C LYS A 90 22.85 -11.15 6.10
N GLY A 91 23.16 -10.70 7.31
CA GLY A 91 24.38 -11.13 8.01
C GLY A 91 25.56 -10.18 7.90
N GLN A 92 25.41 -9.05 7.22
CA GLN A 92 26.52 -8.20 6.84
C GLN A 92 26.70 -7.02 7.81
N PRO A 93 27.96 -6.60 8.06
CA PRO A 93 28.23 -5.46 8.93
C PRO A 93 27.80 -4.15 8.26
N ILE A 94 27.34 -3.19 9.08
CA ILE A 94 27.07 -1.82 8.63
C ILE A 94 28.39 -1.10 8.41
N LYS A 95 28.49 -0.32 7.33
CA LYS A 95 29.63 0.57 7.11
C LYS A 95 29.47 1.82 7.98
N PRO A 96 30.50 2.26 8.72
CA PRO A 96 30.39 3.46 9.55
C PRO A 96 29.99 4.66 8.69
N ARG A 97 28.92 5.36 9.09
CA ARG A 97 28.59 6.65 8.47
C ARG A 97 29.68 7.64 8.84
N SER A 98 30.45 8.08 7.86
CA SER A 98 31.22 9.32 7.99
C SER A 98 30.22 10.44 8.25
N SER A 99 30.31 11.10 9.39
CA SER A 99 29.45 12.23 9.77
C SER A 99 29.59 13.36 8.76
N VAL A 100 28.77 13.34 7.71
CA VAL A 100 28.53 14.49 6.84
C VAL A 100 27.04 14.76 6.94
N PRO A 101 26.61 15.98 7.34
CA PRO A 101 25.19 16.30 7.40
C PRO A 101 24.62 16.22 5.98
N SER A 102 23.59 15.40 5.80
CA SER A 102 22.82 15.39 4.56
C SER A 102 21.62 16.31 4.77
N ASP A 103 21.71 17.51 4.22
CA ASP A 103 20.59 18.45 4.10
C ASP A 103 19.42 17.82 3.32
N PRO A 104 18.17 18.25 3.55
CA PRO A 104 16.98 17.65 2.96
C PRO A 104 16.74 18.24 1.56
N GLU A 105 17.21 17.59 0.50
CA GLU A 105 16.76 17.89 -0.86
C GLU A 105 15.68 16.90 -1.31
N GLY A 106 14.44 17.24 -0.97
CA GLY A 106 13.29 16.87 -1.77
C GLY A 106 13.41 17.53 -3.14
N THR A 107 13.91 16.79 -4.12
CA THR A 107 13.77 17.16 -5.54
C THR A 107 12.40 16.68 -6.02
N PRO A 108 11.50 17.55 -6.50
CA PRO A 108 10.30 17.10 -7.19
C PRO A 108 10.72 16.49 -8.52
N VAL A 109 10.38 15.22 -8.71
CA VAL A 109 10.54 14.52 -9.99
C VAL A 109 9.68 15.29 -11.00
N ARG A 110 10.35 16.03 -11.89
CA ARG A 110 9.72 16.74 -12.99
C ARG A 110 9.22 15.68 -13.98
N ASP A 111 7.91 15.48 -14.00
CA ASP A 111 7.22 14.61 -14.95
C ASP A 111 7.72 14.91 -16.36
N LYS A 112 8.45 13.96 -16.95
CA LYS A 112 8.71 13.97 -18.38
C LYS A 112 7.43 13.53 -19.06
N GLU A 113 6.81 14.49 -19.73
CA GLU A 113 5.73 14.36 -20.70
C GLU A 113 5.95 13.10 -21.58
N PRO A 114 4.99 12.16 -21.67
CA PRO A 114 5.19 10.93 -22.42
C PRO A 114 5.27 11.23 -23.92
N GLU A 115 6.31 10.68 -24.56
CA GLU A 115 6.57 10.74 -26.00
C GLU A 115 5.32 10.41 -26.82
N SER A 116 5.02 11.30 -27.77
CA SER A 116 3.91 11.19 -28.69
C SER A 116 4.07 9.98 -29.61
N VAL A 117 3.18 9.01 -29.43
CA VAL A 117 2.98 7.93 -30.41
C VAL A 117 2.62 8.57 -31.76
N PRO A 118 3.27 8.24 -32.89
CA PRO A 118 2.89 8.80 -34.17
C PRO A 118 1.50 8.30 -34.53
N HIS A 119 0.55 9.22 -34.69
CA HIS A 119 -0.78 8.91 -35.20
C HIS A 119 -0.66 8.44 -36.66
N PRO A 120 -1.42 7.42 -37.10
CA PRO A 120 -1.42 6.98 -38.49
C PRO A 120 -1.89 8.11 -39.42
N GLN A 121 -1.09 8.45 -40.44
CA GLN A 121 -1.47 9.46 -41.43
C GLN A 121 -2.64 8.96 -42.29
N LEU A 122 -3.76 9.69 -42.28
CA LEU A 122 -4.78 9.56 -43.32
C LEU A 122 -4.22 10.15 -44.61
N ILE A 123 -4.07 9.32 -45.64
CA ILE A 123 -3.70 9.72 -46.99
C ILE A 123 -4.95 10.31 -47.65
N ASN A 124 -4.95 11.61 -47.97
CA ASN A 124 -5.91 12.21 -48.88
C ASN A 124 -5.34 12.25 -50.31
N PRO A 125 -6.16 12.12 -51.37
CA PRO A 125 -5.70 11.77 -52.71
C PRO A 125 -4.99 12.86 -53.51
N GLU A 126 -4.75 14.05 -52.97
CA GLU A 126 -4.10 15.14 -53.73
C GLU A 126 -2.76 15.54 -53.11
N GLY A 127 -1.71 14.84 -53.54
CA GLY A 127 -0.35 14.93 -53.03
C GLY A 127 0.31 16.31 -53.20
N LYS A 128 0.24 17.13 -52.16
CA LYS A 128 1.20 18.22 -51.91
C LYS A 128 1.48 18.36 -50.40
N PRO A 129 2.75 18.39 -49.96
CA PRO A 129 3.08 18.73 -48.57
C PRO A 129 2.94 20.25 -48.37
N ALA A 130 2.23 20.66 -47.30
CA ALA A 130 2.26 22.04 -46.82
C ALA A 130 3.53 22.27 -45.98
N LEU A 131 4.22 23.38 -46.26
CA LEU A 131 5.48 23.77 -45.62
C LEU A 131 5.31 24.22 -44.16
N ALA A 132 6.34 23.86 -43.38
CA ALA A 132 6.89 24.45 -42.15
C ALA A 132 5.95 24.72 -40.96
#